data_AF-A0A843HS62-F1
#
_entry.id   AF-A0A843HS62-F1
#
_cell.length_a   1.000
_cell.length_b   1.000
_cell.length_c   1.000
_cell.angle_alpha   90.00
_cell.angle_beta   90.00
_cell.angle_gamma   90.00
#
_symmetry.space_group_name_H-M   'P 1'
#
loop_
_entity.id
_entity.type
_entity.pdbx_description
1 polymer ?
#
loop_
_entity_poly.entity_id
_entity_poly.type
_entity_poly.pdbx_seq_one_letter_code
_entity_poly.pdbx_strand_id
1 'polypeptide(L)'
;MTAKQYLSRYRKHMADILFYEALKDDAINNISSLKSPSFEERVSVSPQNDPIGNLVIEYERNVGKYNLEIINCKAKMILIENQICKLREVNEDYYRILAYKYKLGLGWDEIASKMYLSRSAVTHMHSPALRKFDELFSDSYKDF
;
A
#
# COMPACT_ATOMS: atom_id res chain seq x y z
N MET A 1 4.97 3.42 -18.29
CA MET A 1 4.49 2.33 -17.41
C MET A 1 3.27 1.70 -18.04
N THR A 2 3.10 0.38 -18.01
CA THR A 2 1.92 -0.32 -18.57
C THR A 2 0.82 -0.53 -17.52
N ALA A 3 -0.45 -0.74 -17.92
CA ALA A 3 -1.53 -1.12 -16.99
C ALA A 3 -1.13 -2.27 -16.08
N LYS A 4 -0.49 -3.32 -16.62
CA LYS A 4 -0.03 -4.47 -15.81
C LYS A 4 0.96 -4.04 -14.72
N GLN A 5 1.94 -3.21 -15.07
CA GLN A 5 2.93 -2.71 -14.11
C GLN A 5 2.26 -1.83 -13.05
N TYR A 6 1.38 -0.93 -13.48
CA TYR A 6 0.64 -0.03 -12.61
C TYR A 6 -0.26 -0.78 -11.62
N LEU A 7 -1.12 -1.69 -12.10
CA LEU A 7 -2.02 -2.49 -11.28
C LEU A 7 -1.27 -3.40 -10.30
N SER A 8 -0.11 -3.92 -10.71
CA SER A 8 0.74 -4.74 -9.83
C SER A 8 1.29 -3.94 -8.63
N ARG A 9 1.34 -2.61 -8.71
CA ARG A 9 1.74 -1.76 -7.57
C ARG A 9 0.74 -1.79 -6.43
N TYR A 10 -0.52 -2.17 -6.65
CA TYR A 10 -1.52 -2.27 -5.57
C TYR A 10 -1.01 -3.13 -4.41
N ARG A 11 -0.54 -4.35 -4.71
CA ARG A 11 -0.01 -5.26 -3.68
C ARG A 11 1.34 -4.80 -3.13
N LYS A 12 2.13 -4.08 -3.94
CA LYS A 12 3.37 -3.47 -3.44
C LYS A 12 3.04 -2.44 -2.37
N HIS A 13 2.11 -1.53 -2.64
CA HIS A 13 1.66 -0.54 -1.65
C HIS A 13 1.04 -1.21 -0.42
N MET A 14 0.31 -2.32 -0.59
CA MET A 14 -0.19 -3.10 0.54
C MET A 14 0.95 -3.65 1.41
N ALA A 15 2.00 -4.19 0.81
CA ALA A 15 3.18 -4.67 1.53
C ALA A 15 3.95 -3.51 2.19
N ASP A 16 4.10 -2.38 1.49
CA ASP A 16 4.75 -1.17 2.01
C ASP A 16 3.99 -0.63 3.24
N ILE A 17 2.66 -0.65 3.25
CA ILE A 17 1.84 -0.28 4.41
C ILE A 17 2.18 -1.16 5.62
N LEU A 18 2.17 -2.49 5.46
CA LEU A 18 2.49 -3.41 6.55
C LEU A 18 3.91 -3.18 7.09
N PHE A 19 4.86 -2.91 6.19
CA PHE A 19 6.23 -2.59 6.56
C PHE A 19 6.30 -1.29 7.39
N TYR A 20 5.67 -0.21 6.95
CA TYR A 20 5.67 1.06 7.67
C TYR A 20 4.85 1.00 8.97
N GLU A 21 3.80 0.19 9.04
CA GLU A 21 3.06 -0.07 10.27
C GLU A 21 3.97 -0.75 11.30
N ALA A 22 4.73 -1.78 10.90
CA ALA A 22 5.70 -2.43 11.79
C ALA A 22 6.81 -1.47 12.27
N LEU A 23 7.37 -0.64 11.39
CA LEU A 23 8.38 0.36 11.77
C LEU A 23 7.83 1.44 12.71
N LYS A 24 6.57 1.83 12.51
CA LYS A 24 5.90 2.78 13.39
C LYS A 24 5.70 2.18 14.78
N ASP A 25 5.26 0.94 14.86
CA ASP A 25 5.04 0.26 16.13
C ASP A 25 6.37 0.07 16.88
N ASP A 26 7.45 -0.27 16.18
CA ASP A 26 8.79 -0.34 16.75
C ASP A 26 9.24 1.02 17.33
N ALA A 27 9.06 2.12 16.59
CA ALA A 27 9.38 3.46 17.08
C ALA A 27 8.56 3.84 18.32
N ILE A 28 7.27 3.49 18.38
CA ILE A 28 6.42 3.72 19.55
C ILE A 28 6.89 2.90 20.76
N ASN A 29 7.28 1.64 20.55
CA ASN A 29 7.82 0.78 21.61
C ASN A 29 9.16 1.33 22.15
N ASN A 30 10.02 1.83 21.26
CA ASN A 30 11.28 2.49 21.65
C ASN A 30 11.03 3.77 22.47
N ILE A 31 10.07 4.61 22.11
CA ILE A 31 9.67 5.77 22.94
C ILE A 31 9.20 5.31 24.33
N SER A 32 8.39 4.24 24.36
CA SER A 32 7.76 3.77 25.61
C SER A 32 8.79 3.16 26.57
N SER A 33 9.78 2.43 26.05
CA SER A 33 10.90 1.89 26.84
C SER A 33 11.82 2.99 27.37
N LEU A 34 12.06 4.06 26.60
CA LEU A 34 12.86 5.23 27.01
C LEU A 34 12.19 6.13 28.05
N LYS A 35 10.88 5.98 28.30
CA LYS A 35 10.16 6.73 29.35
C LYS A 35 10.33 6.13 30.76
N SER A 36 11.12 5.05 30.91
CA SER A 36 11.37 4.36 32.19
C SER A 36 12.67 4.64 32.97
N PRO A 37 13.60 5.56 32.62
CA PRO A 37 14.62 6.01 33.56
C PRO A 37 14.02 7.04 34.52
N SER A 38 14.29 6.88 35.82
CA SER A 38 13.85 7.75 36.91
C SER A 38 14.04 9.22 36.55
N PHE A 39 12.97 10.00 36.74
CA PHE A 39 12.87 11.45 36.50
C PHE A 39 14.05 12.24 37.12
N GLU A 40 14.69 11.68 38.15
CA GLU A 40 15.83 12.23 38.89
C GLU A 40 17.12 12.40 38.05
N GLU A 41 17.34 11.64 36.97
CA GLU A 41 18.54 11.77 36.12
C GLU A 41 18.42 12.87 35.04
N ARG A 42 17.20 13.37 34.75
CA ARG A 42 16.93 14.25 33.59
C ARG A 42 16.91 15.74 33.95
N VAL A 43 16.88 16.09 35.24
CA VAL A 43 16.70 17.48 35.72
C VAL A 43 18.02 18.28 35.73
N SER A 44 19.17 17.62 35.61
CA SER A 44 20.50 18.24 35.75
C SER A 44 21.24 18.56 34.45
N VAL A 45 20.66 18.23 33.28
CA VAL A 45 21.30 18.42 31.97
C VAL A 45 20.59 19.52 31.17
N SER A 46 21.36 20.42 30.58
CA SER A 46 20.85 21.47 29.67
C SER A 46 20.09 20.83 28.49
N PRO A 47 19.02 21.44 27.95
CA PRO A 47 18.18 20.83 26.88
C PRO A 47 18.93 20.35 25.64
N GLN A 48 20.14 20.88 25.39
CA GLN A 48 21.01 20.49 24.27
C GLN A 48 21.82 19.21 24.54
N ASN A 49 21.89 18.75 25.79
CA ASN A 49 22.67 17.59 26.23
C ASN A 49 21.79 16.50 26.88
N ASP A 50 20.48 16.44 26.60
CA ASP A 50 19.63 15.28 26.98
C ASP A 50 19.62 14.25 25.82
N PRO A 51 20.51 13.24 25.84
CA PRO A 51 20.55 12.21 24.79
C PRO A 51 19.24 11.41 24.73
N ILE A 52 18.56 11.20 25.86
CA ILE A 52 17.30 10.47 25.92
C ILE A 52 16.18 11.31 25.30
N GLY A 53 16.13 12.61 25.61
CA GLY A 53 15.20 13.57 25.03
C GLY A 53 15.37 13.67 23.51
N ASN A 54 16.61 13.76 23.03
CA ASN A 54 16.92 13.78 21.61
C ASN A 54 16.47 12.49 20.89
N LEU A 55 16.68 11.32 21.50
CA LEU A 55 16.20 10.04 20.95
C LEU A 55 14.67 9.96 20.88
N VAL A 56 13.96 10.43 21.91
CA VAL A 56 12.48 10.48 21.90
C VAL A 56 11.98 11.37 20.74
N ILE A 57 12.57 12.55 20.56
CA ILE A 57 12.23 13.46 19.46
C ILE A 57 12.49 12.80 18.10
N GLU A 58 13.58 12.06 17.96
CA GLU A 58 13.90 11.32 16.73
C GLU A 58 12.85 10.26 16.43
N TYR A 59 12.49 9.42 17.41
CA TYR A 59 11.46 8.41 17.22
C TYR A 59 10.09 9.02 16.91
N GLU A 60 9.72 10.15 17.54
CA GLU A 60 8.47 10.87 17.23
C GLU A 60 8.45 11.39 15.78
N ARG A 61 9.57 11.93 15.29
CA ARG A 61 9.71 12.31 13.88
C ARG A 61 9.57 11.11 12.95
N ASN A 62 10.16 9.97 13.32
CA ASN A 62 10.04 8.73 12.55
C ASN A 62 8.59 8.23 12.50
N VAL A 63 7.87 8.24 13.62
CA VAL A 63 6.42 7.93 13.66
C VAL A 63 5.63 8.83 12.71
N GLY A 64 5.90 10.14 12.74
CA GLY A 64 5.27 11.10 11.82
C GLY A 64 5.54 10.78 10.36
N LYS A 65 6.80 10.49 10.01
CA LYS A 65 7.20 10.09 8.66
C LYS A 65 6.50 8.81 8.20
N TYR A 66 6.52 7.75 9.01
CA TYR A 66 5.90 6.48 8.66
C TYR A 66 4.38 6.61 8.50
N ASN A 67 3.71 7.44 9.31
CA ASN A 67 2.29 7.74 9.13
C ASN A 67 2.01 8.39 7.77
N LEU A 68 2.83 9.36 7.33
CA LEU A 68 2.67 9.98 6.02
C LEU A 68 2.85 8.97 4.88
N GLU A 69 3.84 8.09 4.97
CA GLU A 69 4.05 7.04 3.96
C GLU A 69 2.88 6.06 3.89
N ILE A 70 2.31 5.65 5.04
CA ILE A 70 1.12 4.81 5.09
C ILE A 70 -0.07 5.51 4.39
N ILE A 71 -0.30 6.80 4.69
CA ILE A 71 -1.38 7.59 4.08
C ILE A 71 -1.19 7.65 2.56
N ASN A 72 0.04 7.94 2.09
CA ASN A 72 0.37 8.00 0.67
C ASN A 72 0.12 6.66 -0.03
N CYS A 73 0.56 5.56 0.56
CA CYS A 73 0.32 4.22 0.02
C CYS A 73 -1.17 3.88 -0.04
N LYS A 74 -1.94 4.21 1.01
CA LYS A 74 -3.40 4.00 1.04
C LYS A 74 -4.10 4.81 -0.05
N ALA A 75 -3.74 6.09 -0.23
CA ALA A 75 -4.30 6.94 -1.27
C ALA A 75 -4.04 6.36 -2.68
N LYS A 76 -2.80 5.89 -2.92
CA LYS A 76 -2.41 5.22 -4.17
C LYS A 76 -3.22 3.92 -4.41
N MET A 77 -3.40 3.10 -3.38
CA MET A 77 -4.22 1.88 -3.47
C MET A 77 -5.69 2.20 -3.80
N ILE A 78 -6.28 3.18 -3.11
CA ILE A 78 -7.67 3.61 -3.33
C ILE A 78 -7.85 4.11 -4.77
N LEU A 79 -6.88 4.84 -5.32
CA LEU A 79 -6.96 5.29 -6.71
C LEU A 79 -7.03 4.10 -7.69
N ILE A 80 -6.11 3.14 -7.55
CA ILE A 80 -6.09 1.93 -8.38
C ILE A 80 -7.42 1.17 -8.24
N GLU A 81 -7.92 1.01 -7.01
CA GLU A 81 -9.16 0.30 -6.73
C GLU A 81 -10.36 0.97 -7.39
N ASN A 82 -10.49 2.29 -7.27
CA ASN A 82 -11.56 3.05 -7.90
C ASN A 82 -11.52 2.93 -9.42
N GLN A 83 -10.33 2.95 -10.03
CA GLN A 83 -10.18 2.77 -11.48
C GLN A 83 -10.57 1.35 -11.92
N ILE A 84 -10.18 0.31 -11.16
CA ILE A 84 -10.64 -1.05 -11.42
C ILE A 84 -12.17 -1.11 -11.32
N CYS A 85 -12.78 -0.54 -10.27
CA CYS A 85 -14.24 -0.53 -10.09
C CYS A 85 -14.98 0.14 -11.26
N LYS A 86 -14.44 1.21 -11.85
CA LYS A 86 -15.04 1.86 -13.03
C LYS A 86 -15.12 0.96 -14.26
N LEU A 87 -14.27 -0.07 -14.37
CA LEU A 87 -14.42 -1.04 -15.47
C LEU A 87 -15.72 -1.85 -15.37
N ARG A 88 -16.34 -1.93 -14.19
CA ARG A 88 -17.57 -2.68 -13.99
C ARG A 88 -18.69 -2.17 -14.92
N GLU A 89 -18.76 -0.86 -15.10
CA GLU A 89 -19.73 -0.19 -15.97
C GLU A 89 -19.49 -0.47 -17.46
N VAL A 90 -18.25 -0.82 -17.83
CA VAL A 90 -17.85 -1.10 -19.21
C VAL A 90 -17.98 -2.58 -19.53
N ASN A 91 -17.48 -3.44 -18.64
CA ASN A 91 -17.51 -4.89 -18.76
C ASN A 91 -17.25 -5.54 -17.39
N GLU A 92 -18.28 -6.18 -16.83
CA GLU A 92 -18.22 -6.85 -15.53
C GLU A 92 -17.11 -7.92 -15.47
N ASP A 93 -16.93 -8.73 -16.52
CA ASP A 93 -15.90 -9.77 -16.53
C ASP A 93 -14.49 -9.19 -16.54
N TYR A 94 -14.25 -8.10 -17.25
CA TYR A 94 -12.95 -7.41 -17.21
C TYR A 94 -12.65 -6.84 -15.83
N TYR A 95 -13.64 -6.21 -15.20
CA TYR A 95 -13.55 -5.78 -13.81
C TYR A 95 -13.18 -6.95 -12.89
N ARG A 96 -13.93 -8.06 -12.95
CA ARG A 96 -13.72 -9.22 -12.08
C ARG A 96 -12.34 -9.82 -12.27
N ILE A 97 -11.88 -10.00 -13.51
CA ILE A 97 -10.55 -10.53 -13.83
C ILE A 97 -9.46 -9.64 -13.21
N LEU A 98 -9.51 -8.32 -13.42
CA LEU A 98 -8.47 -7.43 -12.91
C LEU A 98 -8.53 -7.28 -11.38
N ALA A 99 -9.72 -7.19 -10.80
CA ALA A 99 -9.90 -7.16 -9.35
C ALA A 99 -9.34 -8.44 -8.70
N TYR A 100 -9.74 -9.61 -9.18
CA TYR A 100 -9.24 -10.87 -8.63
C TYR A 100 -7.74 -11.02 -8.84
N LYS A 101 -7.21 -10.61 -9.99
CA LYS A 101 -5.77 -10.77 -10.28
C LYS A 101 -4.88 -9.84 -9.49
N TYR A 102 -5.23 -8.55 -9.41
CA TYR A 102 -4.34 -7.51 -8.88
C TYR A 102 -4.70 -7.05 -7.47
N LYS A 103 -5.99 -7.01 -7.11
CA LYS A 103 -6.43 -6.67 -5.75
C LYS A 103 -6.34 -7.88 -4.82
N LEU A 104 -6.94 -9.00 -5.23
CA LEU A 104 -6.95 -10.23 -4.42
C LEU A 104 -5.73 -11.13 -4.64
N GLY A 105 -4.96 -10.89 -5.70
CA GLY A 105 -3.73 -11.62 -5.96
C GLY A 105 -3.90 -13.06 -6.42
N LEU A 106 -5.10 -13.45 -6.88
CA LEU A 106 -5.44 -14.84 -7.19
C LEU A 106 -4.67 -15.40 -8.41
N GLY A 107 -4.46 -16.71 -8.37
CA GLY A 107 -4.00 -17.54 -9.47
C GLY A 107 -5.05 -17.63 -10.58
N TRP A 108 -4.63 -18.02 -11.79
CA TRP A 108 -5.55 -18.13 -12.93
C TRP A 108 -6.62 -19.20 -12.73
N ASP A 109 -6.27 -20.32 -12.09
CA ASP A 109 -7.21 -21.40 -11.78
C ASP A 109 -8.26 -20.96 -10.75
N GLU A 110 -7.85 -20.23 -9.71
CA GLU A 110 -8.78 -19.67 -8.71
C GLU A 110 -9.74 -18.65 -9.32
N ILE A 111 -9.26 -17.80 -10.23
CA ILE A 111 -10.09 -16.85 -10.97
C ILE A 111 -11.09 -17.60 -11.85
N ALA A 112 -10.63 -18.61 -12.59
CA ALA A 112 -11.46 -19.45 -13.43
C ALA A 112 -12.58 -20.13 -12.62
N SER A 113 -12.25 -20.72 -11.47
CA SER A 113 -13.23 -21.29 -10.55
C SER A 113 -14.23 -20.26 -10.03
N LYS A 114 -13.78 -19.07 -9.60
CA LYS A 114 -14.68 -18.00 -9.11
C LYS A 114 -15.58 -17.42 -10.19
N MET A 115 -15.15 -17.45 -11.45
CA MET A 115 -15.89 -16.92 -12.59
C MET A 115 -16.74 -17.98 -13.29
N TYR A 116 -16.64 -19.26 -12.92
CA TYR A 116 -17.26 -20.38 -13.62
C TYR A 116 -16.85 -20.46 -15.10
N LEU A 117 -15.56 -20.22 -15.36
CA LEU A 117 -14.97 -20.20 -16.70
C LEU A 117 -13.78 -21.15 -16.79
N SER A 118 -13.33 -21.45 -18.01
CA SER A 118 -12.06 -22.14 -18.20
C SER A 118 -10.88 -21.19 -17.95
N ARG A 119 -9.75 -21.73 -17.48
CA ARG A 119 -8.50 -20.98 -17.35
C ARG A 119 -8.10 -20.27 -18.65
N SER A 120 -8.30 -20.95 -19.79
CA SER A 120 -8.01 -20.40 -21.11
C SER A 120 -8.89 -19.19 -21.44
N ALA A 121 -10.18 -19.24 -21.12
CA ALA A 121 -11.08 -18.10 -21.32
C ALA A 121 -10.66 -16.89 -20.48
N VAL A 122 -10.35 -17.10 -19.19
CA VAL A 122 -9.87 -16.03 -18.29
C VAL A 122 -8.59 -15.38 -18.80
N THR A 123 -7.59 -16.20 -19.15
CA THR A 123 -6.29 -15.68 -19.64
C THR A 123 -6.43 -14.98 -20.99
N HIS A 124 -7.32 -15.46 -21.86
CA HIS A 124 -7.61 -14.79 -23.13
C HIS A 124 -8.26 -13.42 -22.91
N MET A 125 -9.21 -13.31 -21.97
CA MET A 125 -9.89 -12.04 -21.64
C MET A 125 -9.02 -11.06 -20.85
N HIS A 126 -7.96 -11.53 -20.17
CA HIS A 126 -7.07 -10.66 -19.39
C HIS A 126 -6.37 -9.59 -20.25
N SER A 127 -5.91 -9.95 -21.45
CA SER A 127 -5.20 -9.00 -22.32
C SER A 127 -6.14 -7.89 -22.86
N PRO A 128 -7.34 -8.20 -23.39
CA PRO A 128 -8.38 -7.22 -23.67
C PRO A 128 -8.75 -6.35 -22.45
N ALA A 129 -8.87 -6.94 -21.25
CA ALA A 129 -9.18 -6.19 -20.04
C ALA A 129 -8.10 -5.15 -19.71
N LEU A 130 -6.82 -5.53 -19.83
CA LEU A 130 -5.70 -4.60 -19.63
C LEU A 130 -5.68 -3.49 -20.67
N ARG A 131 -5.89 -3.80 -21.95
CA ARG A 131 -5.99 -2.76 -23.00
C ARG A 131 -7.12 -1.80 -22.73
N LYS A 132 -8.29 -2.31 -22.31
CA LYS A 132 -9.43 -1.46 -21.99
C LYS A 132 -9.15 -0.56 -20.79
N PHE A 133 -8.40 -1.06 -19.81
CA PHE A 133 -7.95 -0.26 -18.68
C PHE A 133 -6.96 0.82 -19.11
N ASP A 134 -5.98 0.51 -19.98
CA ASP A 134 -5.04 1.49 -20.55
C ASP A 134 -5.79 2.59 -21.32
N GLU A 135 -6.78 2.25 -22.15
CA GLU A 135 -7.61 3.21 -22.90
C GLU A 135 -8.29 4.23 -21.99
N LEU A 136 -8.73 3.81 -20.80
CA LEU A 136 -9.47 4.67 -19.88
C LEU A 136 -8.58 5.47 -18.92
N PHE A 137 -7.41 4.94 -18.57
CA PHE A 137 -6.63 5.45 -17.43
C PHE A 137 -5.13 5.63 -17.70
N SER A 138 -4.66 5.53 -18.95
CA SER A 138 -3.24 5.64 -19.29
C SER A 138 -2.57 6.92 -18.78
N ASP A 139 -3.28 8.04 -18.74
CA ASP A 139 -2.75 9.31 -18.22
C ASP A 139 -2.48 9.26 -16.71
N SER A 140 -3.20 8.43 -15.96
CA SER A 140 -3.01 8.30 -14.50
C SER A 140 -1.68 7.65 -14.11
N TYR A 141 -0.95 7.09 -15.08
CA TYR A 141 0.32 6.40 -14.82
C TYR A 141 1.49 7.35 -14.69
N LYS A 142 1.38 8.57 -15.21
CA LYS A 142 2.50 9.50 -15.37
C LYS A 142 3.05 9.99 -14.03
N ASP A 143 2.19 10.07 -13.02
CA ASP A 143 2.52 10.64 -11.71
C ASP A 143 2.76 9.56 -10.62
N PHE A 144 2.90 8.29 -11.01
CA PHE A 144 2.82 7.16 -10.07
C PHE A 144 4.13 6.47 -9.70
#